data_AF-H6L308-F1
#
_entry.id   AF-H6L308-F1
#
_cell.length_a   1.000
_cell.length_b   1.000
_cell.length_c   1.000
_cell.angle_alpha   90.00
_cell.angle_beta   90.00
_cell.angle_gamma   90.00
#
_symmetry.space_group_name_H-M   'P 1'
#
loop_
_entity.id
_entity.type
_entity.pdbx_description
1 polymer ?
#
loop_
_entity_poly.entity_id
_entity_poly.type
_entity_poly.pdbx_seq_one_letter_code
_entity_poly.pdbx_strand_id
1 'polypeptide(L)'
;MKLKLKLAELEKLPINKFGPMLKNELKKARKKAISPETAVPLALIIDHQFGEETAPLILLGHFTTDWRKWLKDKFKSQKKLMAIGKVYWSAEKESFYFLPEKGGLTQTKYQKAAKKMSKKAAFPLLFADEPQTEDDAAAAEAEEASAPPSPQTASSPHATEEETSSPLSKAEFSQIFRKCVATLKQLRKEAQAAKNKPKEEQLNAWANIFFQLRPLQKEVNLLGKQQLAIKETQQLKLRLHELIKSVQEHKADLQQHIKAQKQELNQMIAEVNETLKAHGRPPLKTKSA
;
A
#
# COMPACT_ATOMS: atom_id res chain seq x y z
N MET A 1 8.06 -16.15 -18.20
CA MET A 1 8.22 -14.95 -19.05
C MET A 1 9.69 -14.57 -19.08
N LYS A 2 10.36 -14.75 -20.22
CA LYS A 2 11.73 -14.26 -20.45
C LYS A 2 11.65 -12.75 -20.71
N LEU A 3 12.30 -11.93 -19.89
CA LEU A 3 12.57 -10.54 -20.25
C LEU A 3 13.29 -10.55 -21.61
N LYS A 4 12.65 -10.04 -22.67
CA LYS A 4 13.28 -9.83 -23.99
C LYS A 4 14.13 -8.54 -23.94
N LEU A 5 15.06 -8.44 -23.01
CA LEU A 5 16.06 -7.38 -22.96
C LEU A 5 17.42 -8.07 -22.95
N LYS A 6 18.11 -8.04 -24.09
CA LYS A 6 19.49 -8.54 -24.15
C LYS A 6 20.36 -7.54 -23.36
N LEU A 7 21.19 -8.06 -22.44
CA LEU A 7 22.01 -7.29 -21.48
C LEU A 7 22.75 -6.08 -22.06
N ALA A 8 23.32 -6.21 -23.26
CA ALA A 8 24.13 -5.18 -23.90
C ALA A 8 23.32 -3.91 -24.26
N GLU A 9 22.00 -4.03 -24.32
CA GLU A 9 21.11 -2.93 -24.62
C GLU A 9 20.77 -2.12 -23.35
N LEU A 10 20.81 -2.73 -22.16
CA LEU A 10 20.38 -2.10 -20.90
C LEU A 10 21.37 -1.04 -20.38
N GLU A 11 22.68 -1.32 -20.50
CA GLU A 11 23.76 -0.37 -20.13
C GLU A 11 23.91 0.77 -21.14
N LYS A 12 23.54 0.53 -22.41
CA LYS A 12 23.54 1.53 -23.49
C LYS A 12 22.19 2.22 -23.66
N LEU A 13 21.19 1.83 -22.87
CA LEU A 13 19.84 2.37 -22.98
C LEU A 13 19.83 3.75 -22.30
N PRO A 14 19.48 4.82 -23.02
CA PRO A 14 19.25 6.09 -22.37
C PRO A 14 18.01 5.96 -21.45
N ILE A 15 18.07 6.60 -20.28
CA ILE A 15 17.06 6.47 -19.23
C ILE A 15 15.63 6.78 -19.71
N ASN A 16 15.51 7.69 -20.68
CA ASN A 16 14.25 8.10 -21.31
C ASN A 16 13.55 6.94 -22.05
N LYS A 17 14.30 5.94 -22.55
CA LYS A 17 13.74 4.73 -23.17
C LYS A 17 13.40 3.65 -22.15
N PHE A 18 14.06 3.65 -21.00
CA PHE A 18 13.84 2.65 -19.95
C PHE A 18 12.47 2.83 -19.24
N GLY A 19 12.05 4.07 -18.98
CA GLY A 19 10.77 4.37 -18.32
C GLY A 19 9.53 3.74 -18.99
N PRO A 20 9.32 3.92 -20.30
CA PRO A 20 8.22 3.29 -21.04
C PRO A 20 8.26 1.76 -21.03
N MET A 21 9.46 1.15 -21.12
CA MET A 21 9.61 -0.31 -21.07
C MET A 21 9.22 -0.85 -19.70
N LEU A 22 9.70 -0.22 -18.62
CA LEU A 22 9.35 -0.57 -17.26
C LEU A 22 7.84 -0.45 -17.01
N LYS A 23 7.19 0.61 -17.52
CA LYS A 23 5.74 0.79 -17.42
C LYS A 23 4.96 -0.36 -18.06
N ASN A 24 5.40 -0.84 -19.23
CA ASN A 24 4.76 -1.97 -19.91
C ASN A 24 4.94 -3.29 -19.15
N GLU A 25 6.12 -3.54 -18.57
CA GLU A 25 6.36 -4.74 -17.78
C GLU A 25 5.61 -4.72 -16.44
N LEU A 26 5.52 -3.57 -15.77
CA LEU A 26 4.69 -3.41 -14.57
C LEU A 26 3.19 -3.57 -14.86
N LYS A 27 2.69 -3.09 -16.00
CA LYS A 27 1.30 -3.37 -16.43
C LYS A 27 1.03 -4.86 -16.61
N LYS A 28 2.01 -5.63 -17.12
CA LYS A 28 1.89 -7.10 -17.22
C LYS A 28 1.95 -7.75 -15.84
N ALA A 29 2.83 -7.28 -14.96
CA ALA A 29 2.92 -7.77 -13.58
C ALA A 29 1.63 -7.49 -12.79
N ARG A 30 0.96 -6.34 -13.01
CA ARG A 30 -0.31 -5.98 -12.35
C ARG A 30 -1.41 -7.02 -12.58
N LYS A 31 -1.44 -7.63 -13.77
CA LYS A 31 -2.42 -8.67 -14.10
C LYS A 31 -2.12 -10.02 -13.44
N LYS A 32 -0.92 -10.21 -12.90
CA LYS A 32 -0.43 -11.51 -12.41
C LYS A 32 -0.17 -11.54 -10.91
N ALA A 33 0.35 -10.46 -10.36
CA ALA A 33 0.74 -10.34 -8.97
C ALA A 33 -0.33 -9.54 -8.22
N ILE A 34 -1.44 -10.17 -7.85
CA ILE A 34 -2.61 -9.50 -7.24
C ILE A 34 -2.61 -9.66 -5.70
N SER A 35 -1.79 -10.58 -5.18
CA SER A 35 -1.69 -10.93 -3.77
C SER A 35 -0.24 -11.22 -3.38
N PRO A 36 0.10 -11.24 -2.07
CA PRO A 36 1.41 -11.65 -1.58
C PRO A 36 1.83 -13.05 -2.06
N GLU A 37 0.86 -13.96 -2.21
CA GLU A 37 1.09 -15.33 -2.69
C GLU A 37 1.41 -15.41 -4.18
N THR A 38 0.87 -14.48 -4.97
CA THR A 38 1.12 -14.36 -6.42
C THR A 38 2.22 -13.36 -6.74
N ALA A 39 2.96 -12.91 -5.72
CA ALA A 39 3.95 -11.86 -5.86
C ALA A 39 5.07 -12.26 -6.83
N VAL A 40 5.44 -11.30 -7.68
CA VAL A 40 6.48 -11.48 -8.69
C VAL A 40 7.81 -10.96 -8.15
N PRO A 41 8.94 -11.58 -8.46
CA PRO A 41 10.25 -11.09 -8.04
C PRO A 41 10.58 -9.72 -8.61
N LEU A 42 11.21 -8.90 -7.79
CA LEU A 42 11.73 -7.60 -8.19
C LEU A 42 13.12 -7.38 -7.60
N ALA A 43 14.04 -6.89 -8.43
CA ALA A 43 15.29 -6.32 -7.99
C ALA A 43 15.27 -4.80 -8.20
N LEU A 44 15.68 -4.07 -7.17
CA LEU A 44 15.80 -2.61 -7.17
C LEU A 44 17.27 -2.25 -6.90
N ILE A 45 17.88 -1.48 -7.80
CA ILE A 45 19.22 -0.91 -7.63
C ILE A 45 19.06 0.60 -7.53
N ILE A 46 19.63 1.22 -6.50
CA ILE A 46 19.38 2.64 -6.20
C ILE A 46 20.11 3.59 -7.17
N ASP A 47 21.38 3.32 -7.45
CA ASP A 47 22.24 4.18 -8.27
C ASP A 47 22.87 3.35 -9.41
N HIS A 48 22.06 3.00 -10.40
CA HIS A 48 22.54 2.34 -11.60
C HIS A 48 22.97 3.39 -12.63
N GLN A 49 24.06 3.12 -13.36
CA GLN A 49 24.59 4.03 -14.37
C GLN A 49 24.03 3.66 -15.75
N PHE A 50 23.20 4.53 -16.30
CA PHE A 50 22.66 4.47 -17.66
C PHE A 50 23.47 5.40 -18.56
N GLY A 51 24.57 4.91 -19.15
CA GLY A 51 25.52 5.76 -19.88
C GLY A 51 26.15 6.82 -18.97
N GLU A 52 25.87 8.10 -19.23
CA GLU A 52 26.39 9.24 -18.45
C GLU A 52 25.49 9.62 -17.25
N GLU A 53 24.26 9.10 -17.18
CA GLU A 53 23.31 9.43 -16.12
C GLU A 53 23.19 8.31 -15.08
N THR A 54 23.02 8.68 -13.81
CA THR A 54 22.73 7.73 -12.72
C THR A 54 21.26 7.78 -12.31
N ALA A 55 20.61 6.63 -12.26
CA ALA A 55 19.24 6.51 -11.79
C ALA A 55 18.90 5.12 -11.23
N PRO A 56 17.79 4.99 -10.48
CA PRO A 56 17.40 3.69 -9.96
C PRO A 56 16.94 2.74 -11.07
N LEU A 57 17.36 1.48 -11.00
CA LEU A 57 16.99 0.42 -11.93
C LEU A 57 16.03 -0.56 -11.26
N ILE A 58 14.92 -0.88 -11.92
CA ILE A 58 13.94 -1.88 -11.48
C ILE A 58 13.90 -3.02 -12.48
N LEU A 59 14.14 -4.25 -12.03
CA LEU A 59 14.11 -5.46 -12.85
C LEU A 59 13.08 -6.45 -12.30
N LEU A 60 12.10 -6.82 -13.13
CA LEU A 60 11.12 -7.86 -12.79
C LEU A 60 11.65 -9.23 -13.22
N GLY A 61 11.62 -10.21 -12.31
CA GLY A 61 12.30 -11.49 -12.49
C GLY A 61 11.39 -12.72 -12.47
N HIS A 62 12.03 -13.90 -12.51
CA HIS A 62 11.47 -15.16 -12.02
C HIS A 62 12.33 -15.60 -10.84
N PHE A 63 11.75 -16.20 -9.81
CA PHE A 63 12.46 -16.50 -8.56
C PHE A 63 13.26 -17.78 -8.66
N THR A 64 13.94 -17.97 -9.78
CA THR A 64 14.85 -19.08 -9.96
C THR A 64 16.18 -18.76 -9.31
N THR A 65 16.84 -19.79 -8.80
CA THR A 65 18.23 -19.74 -8.33
C THR A 65 19.15 -19.14 -9.39
N ASP A 66 18.89 -19.42 -10.67
CA ASP A 66 19.66 -18.90 -11.81
C ASP A 66 19.50 -17.39 -12.00
N TRP A 67 18.29 -16.86 -11.84
CA TRP A 67 18.06 -15.40 -11.93
C TRP A 67 18.74 -14.65 -10.78
N ARG A 68 18.70 -15.21 -9.56
CA ARG A 68 19.39 -14.62 -8.41
C ARG A 68 20.91 -14.71 -8.54
N LYS A 69 21.45 -15.82 -9.07
CA LYS A 69 22.89 -15.96 -9.38
C LYS A 69 23.31 -14.96 -10.44
N TRP A 70 22.56 -14.89 -11.55
CA TRP A 70 22.78 -13.94 -12.62
C TRP A 70 22.79 -12.48 -12.15
N LEU A 71 21.84 -12.07 -11.30
CA LEU A 71 21.81 -10.73 -10.71
C LEU A 71 23.07 -10.43 -9.87
N LYS A 72 23.48 -11.38 -9.03
CA LYS A 72 24.65 -11.21 -8.16
C LYS A 72 25.96 -11.14 -8.94
N ASP A 73 26.07 -11.91 -10.02
CA ASP A 73 27.26 -11.93 -10.87
C ASP A 73 27.33 -10.66 -11.72
N LYS A 74 26.21 -10.25 -12.32
CA LYS A 74 26.17 -9.08 -13.21
C LYS A 74 26.27 -7.75 -12.47
N PHE A 75 25.63 -7.62 -11.31
CA PHE A 75 25.65 -6.40 -10.49
C PHE A 75 26.55 -6.54 -9.25
N LYS A 76 27.64 -7.32 -9.37
CA LYS A 76 28.56 -7.61 -8.26
C LYS A 76 29.11 -6.34 -7.60
N SER A 77 29.44 -5.31 -8.39
CA SER A 77 29.92 -4.00 -7.92
C SER A 77 28.83 -3.19 -7.21
N GLN A 78 27.56 -3.38 -7.57
CA GLN A 78 26.40 -2.67 -7.02
C GLN A 78 25.62 -3.50 -5.99
N LYS A 79 26.15 -4.66 -5.56
CA LYS A 79 25.48 -5.58 -4.63
C LYS A 79 25.04 -4.92 -3.34
N LYS A 80 25.83 -3.97 -2.81
CA LYS A 80 25.48 -3.22 -1.60
C LYS A 80 24.30 -2.26 -1.82
N LEU A 81 24.08 -1.80 -3.06
CA LEU A 81 23.02 -0.84 -3.43
C LEU A 81 21.77 -1.53 -3.99
N MET A 82 21.72 -2.86 -3.94
CA MET A 82 20.65 -3.67 -4.53
C MET A 82 19.79 -4.31 -3.44
N ALA A 83 18.47 -4.16 -3.58
CA ALA A 83 17.46 -4.94 -2.89
C ALA A 83 16.85 -5.97 -3.84
N ILE A 84 16.65 -7.19 -3.36
CA ILE A 84 15.90 -8.25 -4.02
C ILE A 84 14.73 -8.61 -3.12
N GLY A 85 13.54 -8.66 -3.70
CA GLY A 85 12.33 -8.96 -2.96
C GLY A 85 11.22 -9.45 -3.87
N LYS A 86 10.03 -9.53 -3.29
CA LYS A 86 8.79 -9.86 -3.98
C LYS A 86 7.94 -8.61 -4.12
N VAL A 87 7.16 -8.53 -5.18
CA VAL A 87 6.27 -7.40 -5.43
C VAL A 87 4.89 -7.88 -5.83
N TYR A 88 3.84 -7.30 -5.24
CA TYR A 88 2.46 -7.56 -5.62
C TYR A 88 1.66 -6.25 -5.71
N TRP A 89 0.66 -6.23 -6.57
CA TRP A 89 -0.26 -5.13 -6.75
C TRP A 89 -1.39 -5.19 -5.73
N SER A 90 -1.58 -4.12 -4.97
CA SER A 90 -2.76 -3.90 -4.15
C SER A 90 -3.75 -3.06 -4.94
N ALA A 91 -4.93 -3.61 -5.22
CA ALA A 91 -6.04 -2.87 -5.79
C ALA A 91 -6.55 -1.78 -4.84
N GLU A 92 -6.38 -1.98 -3.53
CA GLU A 92 -6.86 -1.03 -2.52
C GLU A 92 -6.11 0.31 -2.58
N LYS A 93 -4.77 0.26 -2.60
CA LYS A 93 -3.91 1.45 -2.63
C LYS A 93 -3.45 1.83 -4.03
N GLU A 94 -3.96 1.15 -5.06
CA GLU A 94 -3.53 1.26 -6.45
C GLU A 94 -2.00 1.33 -6.60
N SER A 95 -1.28 0.46 -5.88
CA SER A 95 0.17 0.50 -5.77
C SER A 95 0.77 -0.89 -5.72
N PHE A 96 2.03 -1.04 -6.16
CA PHE A 96 2.78 -2.26 -5.91
C PHE A 96 3.43 -2.20 -4.53
N TYR A 97 3.24 -3.23 -3.74
CA TYR A 97 3.94 -3.46 -2.49
C TYR A 97 5.18 -4.31 -2.73
N PHE A 98 6.33 -3.76 -2.37
CA PHE A 98 7.61 -4.44 -2.38
C PHE A 98 7.93 -4.97 -0.99
N LEU A 99 8.12 -6.27 -0.90
CA LEU A 99 8.55 -7.05 0.24
C LEU A 99 10.04 -7.38 0.06
N PRO A 100 10.96 -6.59 0.63
CA PRO A 100 12.39 -6.87 0.53
C PRO A 100 12.74 -8.17 1.25
N GLU A 101 13.38 -9.12 0.56
CA GLU A 101 13.92 -10.33 1.21
C GLU A 101 15.41 -10.17 1.56
N LYS A 102 16.15 -9.47 0.71
CA LYS A 102 17.60 -9.24 0.86
C LYS A 102 17.95 -7.84 0.37
N GLY A 103 18.77 -7.12 1.10
CA GLY A 103 19.28 -5.81 0.68
C GLY A 103 20.45 -5.35 1.52
N GLY A 104 21.37 -4.59 0.93
CA GLY A 104 22.55 -4.07 1.61
C GLY A 104 22.38 -2.68 2.24
N LEU A 105 21.18 -2.09 2.21
CA LEU A 105 20.89 -0.73 2.68
C LEU A 105 19.59 -0.70 3.49
N THR A 106 19.37 0.43 4.17
CA THR A 106 18.13 0.69 4.90
C THR A 106 16.92 0.82 3.96
N GLN A 107 15.76 0.35 4.40
CA GLN A 107 14.49 0.41 3.67
C GLN A 107 14.16 1.83 3.18
N THR A 108 14.48 2.85 3.97
CA THR A 108 14.29 4.27 3.63
C THR A 108 15.03 4.70 2.36
N LYS A 109 16.25 4.18 2.13
CA LYS A 109 17.04 4.51 0.92
C LYS A 109 16.38 3.91 -0.32
N TYR A 110 15.93 2.66 -0.23
CA TYR A 110 15.19 1.99 -1.30
C TYR A 110 13.84 2.66 -1.59
N GLN A 111 13.11 3.09 -0.55
CA GLN A 111 11.87 3.86 -0.71
C GLN A 111 12.10 5.20 -1.44
N LYS A 112 13.17 5.94 -1.11
CA LYS A 112 13.52 7.20 -1.81
C LYS A 112 13.85 6.94 -3.30
N ALA A 113 14.61 5.89 -3.58
CA ALA A 113 14.96 5.49 -4.94
C ALA A 113 13.72 5.09 -5.75
N ALA A 114 12.87 4.26 -5.17
CA ALA A 114 11.59 3.88 -5.74
C ALA A 114 10.73 5.10 -6.05
N LYS A 115 10.53 6.02 -5.10
CA LYS A 115 9.76 7.26 -5.32
C LYS A 115 10.30 8.11 -6.48
N LYS A 116 11.62 8.19 -6.68
CA LYS A 116 12.22 8.90 -7.83
C LYS A 116 11.81 8.26 -9.16
N MET A 117 11.86 6.93 -9.26
CA MET A 117 11.42 6.20 -10.46
C MET A 117 9.92 6.22 -10.64
N SER A 118 9.16 6.12 -9.56
CA SER A 118 7.70 6.22 -9.53
C SER A 118 7.18 7.51 -10.14
N LYS A 119 7.83 8.65 -9.83
CA LYS A 119 7.49 9.95 -10.44
C LYS A 119 7.74 9.98 -11.94
N LYS A 120 8.87 9.42 -12.39
CA LYS A 120 9.24 9.38 -13.82
C LYS A 120 8.40 8.38 -14.63
N ALA A 121 8.03 7.24 -14.04
CA ALA A 121 7.27 6.17 -14.69
C ALA A 121 5.74 6.27 -14.46
N ALA A 122 5.27 7.29 -13.71
CA ALA A 122 3.88 7.46 -13.26
C ALA A 122 3.33 6.20 -12.55
N PHE A 123 4.09 5.68 -11.58
CA PHE A 123 3.81 4.38 -10.99
C PHE A 123 4.13 4.32 -9.48
N PRO A 124 3.18 4.14 -8.55
CA PRO A 124 3.48 4.10 -7.12
C PRO A 124 3.98 2.71 -6.64
N LEU A 125 5.26 2.65 -6.22
CA LEU A 125 5.84 1.53 -5.46
C LEU A 125 5.87 1.88 -3.96
N LEU A 126 5.17 1.08 -3.16
CA LEU A 126 5.14 1.12 -1.71
C LEU A 126 6.01 -0.02 -1.17
N PHE A 127 6.61 0.15 0.00
CA PHE A 127 7.28 -0.94 0.70
C PHE A 127 6.31 -1.44 1.76
N ALA A 128 6.21 -2.76 1.91
CA ALA A 128 5.47 -3.33 3.02
C ALA A 128 6.26 -3.05 4.30
N ASP A 129 5.65 -2.36 5.24
CA ASP A 129 6.11 -2.32 6.63
C ASP A 129 5.44 -3.50 7.33
N GLU A 130 6.22 -4.45 7.85
CA GLU A 130 5.71 -5.30 8.92
C GLU A 130 5.63 -4.44 10.19
N PRO A 131 4.54 -4.51 10.95
CA PRO A 131 4.48 -3.95 12.29
C PRO A 131 5.09 -4.96 13.25
N GLN A 132 6.32 -4.74 13.74
CA GLN A 132 6.78 -5.38 14.99
C GLN A 132 7.61 -4.41 15.85
N THR A 133 7.07 -4.21 17.05
CA THR A 133 7.65 -3.78 18.32
C THR A 133 8.15 -2.34 18.49
N GLU A 134 7.33 -1.56 19.21
CA GLU A 134 7.81 -0.67 20.28
C GLU A 134 8.45 -1.52 21.42
N ASP A 135 9.25 -0.85 22.26
CA ASP A 135 10.17 -1.29 23.33
C ASP A 135 11.57 -1.74 22.84
N ASP A 136 12.69 -1.12 23.22
CA ASP A 136 12.96 0.00 24.13
C ASP A 136 14.33 0.63 23.77
N ALA A 137 14.59 1.79 24.37
CA ALA A 137 15.67 2.71 24.08
C ALA A 137 17.10 2.22 24.40
N ALA A 138 18.02 2.74 23.57
CA ALA A 138 19.44 3.02 23.77
C ALA A 138 20.14 2.61 25.08
N ALA A 139 21.28 1.92 24.95
CA ALA A 139 22.61 2.37 25.42
C ALA A 139 23.70 1.37 25.03
N ALA A 140 24.92 1.88 24.84
CA ALA A 140 26.12 1.16 24.44
C ALA A 140 26.87 0.54 25.64
N GLU A 141 27.61 -0.54 25.33
CA GLU A 141 28.87 -1.06 25.93
C GLU A 141 28.93 -1.44 27.43
N ALA A 142 29.20 -2.72 27.75
CA ALA A 142 30.55 -3.26 28.04
C ALA A 142 30.52 -4.61 28.83
N GLU A 143 31.35 -5.54 28.33
CA GLU A 143 32.06 -6.72 28.88
C GLU A 143 31.66 -7.57 30.13
N GLU A 144 31.88 -8.87 29.90
CA GLU A 144 32.46 -9.96 30.71
C GLU A 144 31.70 -10.78 31.79
N ALA A 145 31.74 -12.10 31.52
CA ALA A 145 32.01 -13.23 32.42
C ALA A 145 30.87 -14.03 33.11
N SER A 146 30.83 -15.30 32.69
CA SER A 146 30.61 -16.54 33.47
C SER A 146 29.17 -17.03 33.77
N ALA A 147 29.04 -18.35 33.70
CA ALA A 147 27.81 -19.14 33.54
C ALA A 147 27.25 -19.72 34.88
N PRO A 148 26.32 -20.72 34.89
CA PRO A 148 24.93 -20.74 35.42
C PRO A 148 24.80 -21.52 36.77
N PRO A 149 23.62 -21.90 37.39
CA PRO A 149 22.25 -22.13 36.85
C PRO A 149 21.00 -21.77 37.73
N SER A 150 19.81 -21.91 37.09
CA SER A 150 18.38 -22.18 37.48
C SER A 150 17.94 -22.46 38.95
N PRO A 151 16.62 -22.55 39.32
CA PRO A 151 15.31 -22.22 38.67
C PRO A 151 14.19 -21.62 39.60
N GLN A 152 12.96 -21.46 39.03
CA GLN A 152 11.60 -21.64 39.63
C GLN A 152 10.69 -20.43 40.02
N THR A 153 9.51 -20.45 39.35
CA THR A 153 8.12 -20.16 39.79
C THR A 153 7.73 -18.79 40.36
N ALA A 154 6.79 -18.11 39.69
CA ALA A 154 5.38 -18.05 40.08
C ALA A 154 4.61 -17.04 39.21
N SER A 155 3.36 -17.40 38.92
CA SER A 155 2.37 -16.66 38.14
C SER A 155 2.15 -15.20 38.58
N SER A 156 2.00 -14.31 37.61
CA SER A 156 0.98 -13.25 37.67
C SER A 156 0.64 -12.74 36.26
N PRO A 157 -0.64 -12.61 35.90
CA PRO A 157 -1.06 -12.17 34.57
C PRO A 157 -0.97 -10.65 34.49
N HIS A 158 -0.06 -10.11 33.69
CA HIS A 158 -0.19 -8.72 33.26
C HIS A 158 -1.07 -8.69 32.03
N ALA A 159 -2.34 -8.33 32.25
CA ALA A 159 -3.20 -7.79 31.22
C ALA A 159 -2.50 -6.57 30.59
N THR A 160 -2.03 -6.73 29.37
CA THR A 160 -1.71 -5.59 28.51
C THR A 160 -3.06 -5.11 27.97
N GLU A 161 -3.59 -4.04 28.56
CA GLU A 161 -4.68 -3.29 27.96
C GLU A 161 -4.16 -2.76 26.62
N GLU A 162 -4.49 -3.46 25.53
CA GLU A 162 -4.60 -2.80 24.23
C GLU A 162 -5.65 -1.70 24.43
N GLU A 163 -5.20 -0.45 24.56
CA GLU A 163 -6.08 0.70 24.37
C GLU A 163 -6.57 0.66 22.92
N THR A 164 -7.63 -0.12 22.68
CA THR A 164 -8.58 0.12 21.61
C THR A 164 -9.20 1.47 21.89
N SER A 165 -8.47 2.55 21.58
CA SER A 165 -9.02 3.89 21.66
C SER A 165 -10.15 3.95 20.65
N SER A 166 -11.39 3.95 21.15
CA SER A 166 -12.58 4.20 20.35
C SER A 166 -12.33 5.39 19.42
N PRO A 167 -12.75 5.32 18.14
CA PRO A 167 -12.57 6.44 17.22
C PRO A 167 -13.17 7.70 17.86
N LEU A 168 -12.34 8.73 18.04
CA LEU A 168 -12.79 10.00 18.62
C LEU A 168 -13.98 10.49 17.81
N SER A 169 -15.01 10.95 18.51
CA SER A 169 -16.15 11.58 17.86
C SER A 169 -15.69 12.80 17.07
N LYS A 170 -16.49 13.20 16.07
CA LYS A 170 -16.20 14.38 15.24
C LYS A 170 -16.04 15.65 16.09
N ALA A 171 -16.76 15.75 17.20
CA ALA A 171 -16.68 16.87 18.14
C ALA A 171 -15.33 16.87 18.89
N GLU A 172 -14.92 15.72 19.43
CA GLU A 172 -13.67 15.57 20.16
C GLU A 172 -12.45 15.79 19.25
N PHE A 173 -12.45 15.22 18.04
CA PHE A 173 -11.42 15.48 17.02
C PHE A 173 -11.27 16.98 16.76
N SER A 174 -12.39 17.67 16.55
CA SER A 174 -12.40 19.11 16.24
C SER A 174 -11.93 19.96 17.41
N GLN A 175 -12.17 19.52 18.65
CA GLN A 175 -11.73 20.21 19.85
C GLN A 175 -10.24 20.03 20.09
N ILE A 176 -9.73 18.79 19.97
CA ILE A 176 -8.30 18.47 20.08
C ILE A 176 -7.53 19.22 18.99
N PHE A 177 -7.97 19.15 17.74
CA PHE A 177 -7.33 19.87 16.63
C PHE A 177 -7.22 21.38 16.89
N ARG A 178 -8.31 22.02 17.35
CA ARG A 178 -8.31 23.45 17.69
C ARG A 178 -7.34 23.77 18.83
N LYS A 179 -7.29 22.93 19.86
CA LYS A 179 -6.34 23.06 20.97
C LYS A 179 -4.90 22.94 20.46
N CYS A 180 -4.56 21.90 19.70
CA CYS A 180 -3.21 21.71 19.17
C CYS A 180 -2.74 22.93 18.33
N VAL A 181 -3.62 23.44 17.45
CA VAL A 181 -3.32 24.61 16.61
C VAL A 181 -3.11 25.87 17.45
N ALA A 182 -3.93 26.08 18.49
CA ALA A 182 -3.78 27.21 19.39
C ALA A 182 -2.45 27.15 20.16
N THR A 183 -2.11 25.99 20.73
CA THR A 183 -0.86 25.77 21.46
C THR A 183 0.37 25.93 20.55
N LEU A 184 0.33 25.41 19.32
CA LEU A 184 1.42 25.60 18.36
C LEU A 184 1.62 27.07 17.97
N LYS A 185 0.54 27.86 17.85
CA LYS A 185 0.64 29.31 17.62
C LYS A 185 1.27 30.02 18.81
N GLN A 186 0.93 29.62 20.02
CA GLN A 186 1.49 30.18 21.25
C GLN A 186 2.98 29.85 21.38
N LEU A 187 3.37 28.58 21.22
CA LEU A 187 4.77 28.14 21.24
C LEU A 187 5.62 28.82 20.18
N ARG A 188 5.04 29.10 18.99
CA ARG A 188 5.74 29.87 17.96
C ARG A 188 6.06 31.30 18.40
N LYS A 189 5.13 31.98 19.09
CA LYS A 189 5.37 33.32 19.65
C LYS A 189 6.43 33.28 20.74
N GLU A 190 6.37 32.27 21.62
CA GLU A 190 7.35 32.08 22.69
C GLU A 190 8.75 31.78 22.15
N ALA A 191 8.87 30.95 21.12
CA ALA A 191 10.14 30.69 20.42
C ALA A 191 10.71 31.97 19.79
N GLN A 192 9.83 32.81 19.24
CA GLN A 192 10.23 34.08 18.62
C GLN A 192 10.67 35.11 19.66
N ALA A 193 10.02 35.15 20.83
CA ALA A 193 10.40 35.97 21.97
C ALA A 193 11.71 35.47 22.62
N ALA A 194 11.92 34.16 22.72
CA ALA A 194 13.13 33.54 23.24
C ALA A 194 14.38 33.84 22.41
N LYS A 195 14.22 34.18 21.13
CA LYS A 195 15.33 34.53 20.23
C LYS A 195 16.05 35.82 20.64
N ASN A 196 15.36 36.73 21.34
CA ASN A 196 15.88 38.04 21.72
C ASN A 196 16.33 38.11 23.20
N LYS A 197 16.35 36.97 23.91
CA LYS A 197 16.74 36.88 25.32
C LYS A 197 18.23 36.56 25.49
N PRO A 198 18.84 36.90 26.64
CA PRO A 198 20.19 36.46 27.00
C PRO A 198 20.30 34.92 27.03
N LYS A 199 21.52 34.39 26.78
CA LYS A 199 21.78 32.95 26.52
C LYS A 199 21.17 31.98 27.53
N GLU A 200 21.25 32.28 28.83
CA GLU A 200 20.72 31.39 29.88
C GLU A 200 19.18 31.35 29.88
N GLU A 201 18.54 32.50 29.73
CA GLU A 201 17.07 32.57 29.60
C GLU A 201 16.57 31.97 28.28
N GLN A 202 17.39 32.05 27.23
CA GLN A 202 17.10 31.44 25.94
C GLN A 202 17.08 29.91 26.06
N LEU A 203 18.07 29.30 26.74
CA LEU A 203 18.11 27.86 26.98
C LEU A 203 16.91 27.38 27.79
N ASN A 204 16.56 28.10 28.86
CA ASN A 204 15.38 27.78 29.68
C ASN A 204 14.07 27.92 28.89
N ALA A 205 13.95 28.95 28.04
CA ALA A 205 12.78 29.13 27.19
C ALA A 205 12.65 28.01 26.14
N TRP A 206 13.75 27.59 25.51
CA TRP A 206 13.74 26.47 24.56
C TRP A 206 13.44 25.13 25.23
N ALA A 207 13.96 24.90 26.45
CA ALA A 207 13.62 23.71 27.23
C ALA A 207 12.12 23.63 27.52
N ASN A 208 11.51 24.73 27.97
CA ASN A 208 10.07 24.78 28.24
C ASN A 208 9.23 24.53 26.97
N ILE A 209 9.62 25.13 25.84
CA ILE A 209 8.98 24.88 24.53
C ILE A 209 9.10 23.40 24.14
N PHE A 210 10.27 22.78 24.33
CA PHE A 210 10.49 21.37 24.02
C PHE A 210 9.60 20.44 24.86
N PHE A 211 9.46 20.70 26.17
CA PHE A 211 8.59 19.92 27.04
C PHE A 211 7.11 20.03 26.66
N GLN A 212 6.66 21.20 26.21
CA GLN A 212 5.29 21.39 25.73
C GLN A 212 5.02 20.77 24.35
N LEU A 213 6.05 20.61 23.50
CA LEU A 213 5.92 19.96 22.19
C LEU A 213 5.72 18.43 22.28
N ARG A 214 6.29 17.77 23.30
CA ARG A 214 6.14 16.30 23.48
C ARG A 214 4.68 15.82 23.56
N PRO A 215 3.81 16.36 24.43
CA PRO A 215 2.42 15.90 24.51
C PRO A 215 1.65 16.22 23.22
N LEU A 216 1.91 17.38 22.59
CA LEU A 216 1.33 17.75 21.29
C LEU A 216 1.68 16.75 20.19
N GLN A 217 2.90 16.20 20.19
CA GLN A 217 3.30 15.20 19.19
C GLN A 217 2.45 13.93 19.26
N LYS A 218 2.11 13.47 20.47
CA LYS A 218 1.22 12.32 20.66
C LYS A 218 -0.19 12.61 20.13
N GLU A 219 -0.75 13.78 20.45
CA GLU A 219 -2.06 14.21 19.96
C GLU A 219 -2.10 14.33 18.42
N VAL A 220 -1.07 14.93 17.81
CA VAL A 220 -0.99 15.08 16.35
C VAL A 220 -0.88 13.72 15.65
N ASN A 221 -0.14 12.77 16.23
CA ASN A 221 -0.07 11.40 15.70
C ASN A 221 -1.43 10.70 15.76
N LEU A 222 -2.17 10.86 16.87
CA LEU A 222 -3.53 10.32 17.01
C LEU A 222 -4.49 10.92 15.98
N LEU A 223 -4.49 12.25 15.82
CA LEU A 223 -5.28 12.93 14.80
C LEU A 223 -4.93 12.46 13.38
N GLY A 224 -3.65 12.20 13.11
CA GLY A 224 -3.17 11.67 11.83
C GLY A 224 -3.71 10.27 11.52
N LYS A 225 -3.67 9.35 12.50
CA LYS A 225 -4.25 8.00 12.37
C LYS A 225 -5.75 8.06 12.08
N GLN A 226 -6.48 8.92 12.79
CA GLN A 226 -7.92 9.06 12.59
C GLN A 226 -8.28 9.70 11.25
N GLN A 227 -7.50 10.68 10.79
CA GLN A 227 -7.71 11.26 9.46
C GLN A 227 -7.50 10.22 8.35
N LEU A 228 -6.55 9.29 8.52
CA LEU A 228 -6.35 8.18 7.60
C LEU A 228 -7.58 7.26 7.57
N ALA A 229 -8.08 6.85 8.74
CA ALA A 229 -9.27 6.01 8.85
C ALA A 229 -10.51 6.66 8.22
N ILE A 230 -10.68 7.98 8.37
CA ILE A 230 -11.77 8.71 7.71
C ILE A 230 -11.63 8.65 6.18
N LYS A 231 -10.42 8.81 5.63
CA LYS A 231 -10.18 8.72 4.18
C LYS A 231 -10.49 7.32 3.65
N GLU A 232 -10.06 6.28 4.36
CA GLU A 232 -10.34 4.89 3.99
C GLU A 232 -11.86 4.61 4.00
N THR A 233 -12.57 5.09 5.02
CA THR A 233 -14.03 4.97 5.10
C THR A 233 -14.73 5.69 3.93
N GLN A 234 -14.25 6.88 3.54
CA GLN A 234 -14.79 7.60 2.39
C GLN A 234 -14.56 6.86 1.07
N GLN A 235 -13.38 6.26 0.88
CA GLN A 235 -13.10 5.43 -0.29
C GLN A 235 -13.99 4.19 -0.33
N LEU A 236 -14.21 3.53 0.81
CA LEU A 236 -15.11 2.38 0.90
C LEU A 236 -16.54 2.78 0.53
N LYS A 237 -17.03 3.93 1.00
CA LYS A 237 -18.36 4.45 0.66
C LYS A 237 -18.54 4.69 -0.85
N LEU A 238 -17.50 5.19 -1.52
CA LEU A 238 -17.52 5.39 -2.97
C LEU A 238 -17.56 4.05 -3.73
N ARG A 239 -16.71 3.09 -3.35
CA ARG A 239 -16.75 1.74 -3.94
C ARG A 239 -18.10 1.06 -3.76
N LEU A 240 -18.71 1.25 -2.59
CA LEU A 240 -20.02 0.67 -2.29
C LEU A 240 -21.13 1.31 -3.16
N HIS A 241 -21.05 2.61 -3.44
CA HIS A 241 -21.94 3.26 -4.40
C HIS A 241 -21.78 2.73 -5.83
N GLU A 242 -20.54 2.52 -6.28
CA GLU A 242 -20.26 1.95 -7.62
C GLU A 242 -20.82 0.53 -7.74
N LEU A 243 -20.64 -0.30 -6.70
CA LEU A 243 -21.19 -1.65 -6.65
C LEU A 243 -22.72 -1.65 -6.69
N ILE A 244 -23.38 -0.78 -5.90
CA ILE A 244 -24.84 -0.66 -5.93
C ILE A 244 -25.31 -0.29 -7.33
N LYS A 245 -24.64 0.65 -8.00
CA LYS A 245 -24.99 1.06 -9.36
C LYS A 245 -24.86 -0.10 -10.35
N SER A 246 -23.75 -0.83 -10.31
CA SER A 246 -23.55 -2.01 -11.17
C SER A 246 -24.60 -3.11 -10.92
N VAL A 247 -24.96 -3.36 -9.65
CA VAL A 247 -26.00 -4.33 -9.31
C VAL A 247 -27.37 -3.88 -9.82
N GLN A 248 -27.68 -2.58 -9.78
CA GLN A 248 -28.92 -2.03 -10.34
C GLN A 248 -28.97 -2.17 -11.87
N GLU A 249 -27.86 -1.91 -12.56
CA GLU A 249 -27.74 -2.12 -14.01
C GLU A 249 -27.95 -3.60 -14.36
N HIS A 250 -27.24 -4.52 -13.70
CA HIS A 250 -27.42 -5.96 -13.92
C HIS A 250 -28.85 -6.42 -13.63
N LYS A 251 -29.50 -5.86 -12.60
CA LYS A 251 -30.90 -6.17 -12.30
C LYS A 251 -31.83 -5.71 -13.43
N ALA A 252 -31.60 -4.54 -14.00
CA ALA A 252 -32.38 -4.04 -15.13
C ALA A 252 -32.20 -4.92 -16.38
N ASP A 253 -30.96 -5.32 -16.68
CA ASP A 253 -30.64 -6.21 -17.80
C ASP A 253 -31.32 -7.58 -17.64
N LEU A 254 -31.24 -8.16 -16.44
CA LEU A 254 -31.93 -9.43 -16.11
C LEU A 254 -33.45 -9.31 -16.30
N GLN A 255 -34.06 -8.21 -15.88
CA GLN A 255 -35.49 -7.97 -16.09
C GLN A 255 -35.85 -7.88 -17.57
N GLN A 256 -35.01 -7.24 -18.38
CA GLN A 256 -35.19 -7.20 -19.84
C GLN A 256 -35.06 -8.58 -20.47
N HIS A 257 -34.05 -9.36 -20.07
CA HIS A 257 -33.87 -10.74 -20.54
C HIS A 257 -35.07 -11.64 -20.19
N ILE A 258 -35.54 -11.59 -18.95
CA ILE A 258 -36.72 -12.35 -18.51
C ILE A 258 -37.95 -11.94 -19.33
N LYS A 259 -38.13 -10.63 -19.59
CA LYS A 259 -39.23 -10.14 -20.41
C LYS A 259 -39.15 -10.65 -21.85
N ALA A 260 -37.96 -10.64 -22.45
CA ALA A 260 -37.72 -11.17 -23.80
C ALA A 260 -38.02 -12.67 -23.87
N GLN A 261 -37.51 -13.46 -22.91
CA GLN A 261 -37.80 -14.91 -22.84
C GLN A 261 -39.29 -15.19 -22.65
N LYS A 262 -40.01 -14.40 -21.85
CA LYS A 262 -41.47 -14.53 -21.69
C LYS A 262 -42.21 -14.23 -22.99
N GLN A 263 -41.74 -13.25 -23.76
CA GLN A 263 -42.31 -12.93 -25.08
C GLN A 263 -42.07 -14.07 -26.08
N GLU A 264 -40.85 -14.59 -26.16
CA GLU A 264 -40.48 -15.72 -27.01
C GLU A 264 -41.29 -16.98 -26.67
N LEU A 265 -41.43 -17.30 -25.38
CA LEU A 265 -42.25 -18.41 -24.92
C LEU A 265 -43.71 -18.25 -25.33
N ASN A 266 -44.28 -17.06 -25.15
CA ASN A 266 -45.66 -16.78 -25.56
C ASN A 266 -45.84 -16.92 -27.08
N GLN A 267 -44.84 -16.51 -27.87
CA GLN A 267 -44.86 -16.65 -29.32
C GLN A 267 -44.83 -18.13 -29.74
N MET A 268 -43.94 -18.93 -29.16
CA MET A 268 -43.90 -20.38 -29.41
C MET A 268 -45.22 -21.05 -29.03
N ILE A 269 -45.84 -20.66 -27.91
CA ILE A 269 -47.15 -21.20 -27.52
C ILE A 269 -48.24 -20.83 -28.53
N ALA A 270 -48.21 -19.60 -29.06
CA ALA A 270 -49.15 -19.18 -30.11
C ALA A 270 -48.98 -20.01 -31.39
N GLU A 271 -47.74 -20.22 -31.84
CA GLU A 271 -47.41 -21.04 -33.01
C GLU A 271 -47.88 -22.51 -32.84
N VAL A 272 -47.65 -23.08 -31.65
CA VAL A 272 -48.10 -24.43 -31.30
C VAL A 272 -49.63 -24.51 -31.25
N ASN A 273 -50.30 -23.46 -30.74
CA ASN A 273 -51.76 -23.44 -30.69
C ASN A 273 -52.40 -23.34 -32.07
N GLU A 274 -51.82 -22.59 -33.00
CA GLU A 274 -52.30 -22.55 -34.39
C GLU A 274 -52.12 -23.91 -35.09
N THR A 275 -51.00 -24.60 -34.85
CA THR A 275 -50.81 -25.97 -35.37
C THR A 275 -51.78 -26.97 -34.75
N LEU A 276 -52.02 -26.91 -33.44
CA LEU A 276 -53.03 -27.76 -32.78
C LEU A 276 -54.43 -27.52 -33.34
N LYS A 277 -54.80 -26.26 -33.57
CA LYS A 277 -56.08 -25.86 -34.17
C LYS A 277 -56.23 -26.42 -35.59
N ALA A 278 -55.17 -26.37 -36.41
CA ALA A 278 -55.16 -26.98 -37.74
C ALA A 278 -55.38 -28.51 -37.70
N HIS A 279 -54.97 -29.17 -36.62
CA HIS A 279 -55.19 -30.60 -36.39
C HIS A 279 -56.47 -30.92 -35.58
N GLY A 280 -57.35 -29.93 -35.33
CA GLY A 280 -58.59 -30.13 -34.58
C GLY A 280 -58.42 -30.43 -33.09
N ARG A 281 -57.24 -30.14 -32.53
CA ARG A 281 -56.90 -30.36 -31.11
C ARG A 281 -57.11 -29.08 -30.28
N PRO A 282 -57.46 -29.20 -28.99
CA PRO A 282 -57.64 -28.03 -28.12
C PRO A 282 -56.31 -27.31 -27.84
N PRO A 283 -56.34 -25.98 -27.63
CA PRO A 283 -55.14 -25.18 -27.39
C PRO A 283 -54.55 -25.40 -25.98
N LEU A 284 -53.23 -25.21 -25.87
CA LEU A 284 -52.49 -25.16 -24.63
C LEU A 284 -52.89 -23.91 -23.83
N LYS A 285 -53.24 -24.10 -22.56
CA LYS A 285 -53.56 -23.01 -21.63
C LYS A 285 -52.27 -22.49 -20.98
N THR A 286 -52.01 -21.20 -21.10
CA THR A 286 -51.03 -20.53 -20.25
C THR A 286 -51.67 -20.23 -18.89
N LYS A 287 -51.05 -20.68 -17.79
CA LYS A 287 -51.37 -20.11 -16.48
C LYS A 287 -50.73 -18.73 -16.45
N SER A 288 -51.57 -17.69 -16.48
CA SER A 288 -51.14 -16.33 -16.19
C SER A 288 -50.54 -16.30 -14.78
N ALA A 289 -49.24 -16.02 -14.70
CA ALA A 289 -48.53 -15.65 -13.48
C ALA A 289 -48.37 -14.13 -13.45
#